data_AF-A0A9D2RT63-F1
#
_entry.id   AF-A0A9D2RT63-F1
#
_cell.length_a   1.000
_cell.length_b   1.000
_cell.length_c   1.000
_cell.angle_alpha   90.00
_cell.angle_beta   90.00
_cell.angle_gamma   90.00
#
_symmetry.space_group_name_H-M   'P 1'
#
loop_
_entity.id
_entity.type
_entity.pdbx_description
1 polymer ?
#
loop_
_entity_poly.entity_id
_entity_poly.type
_entity_poly.pdbx_seq_one_letter_code
_entity_poly.pdbx_strand_id
1 'polypeptide(L)'
;MKIRAKTKLYLVLAITGIVLAVVSKLALHNIWNNTQIAAAIGIGAGLFGFGLAKYRFSRWEEKNPEFMKQNAIEAKDERNQLIRSKAQALSGEVLHWLMIAGAWIAIFFNAPLWITLVFVGVFLLKTILDFVIMAYYQRKL
;
A
#
# COMPACT_ATOMS: atom_id res chain seq x y z
N MET A 1 18.83 4.00 -13.46
CA MET A 1 17.87 5.12 -13.64
C MET A 1 18.33 6.29 -12.78
N LYS A 2 18.61 7.47 -13.36
CA LYS A 2 19.04 8.66 -12.59
C LYS A 2 17.97 9.01 -11.54
N ILE A 3 18.36 9.30 -10.30
CA ILE A 3 17.44 9.48 -9.14
C ILE A 3 16.32 10.48 -9.47
N ARG A 4 16.67 11.59 -10.14
CA ARG A 4 15.71 12.61 -10.62
C ARG A 4 14.60 12.08 -11.52
N ALA A 5 14.84 11.02 -12.30
CA ALA A 5 13.80 10.41 -13.15
C ALA A 5 12.79 9.60 -12.30
N LYS A 6 13.24 8.94 -11.22
CA LYS A 6 12.35 8.23 -10.29
C LYS A 6 11.48 9.22 -9.51
N THR A 7 12.06 10.31 -9.06
CA THR A 7 11.34 11.39 -8.38
C THR A 7 10.25 12.00 -9.26
N LYS A 8 10.54 12.26 -10.54
CA LYS A 8 9.54 12.71 -11.51
C LYS A 8 8.44 11.67 -11.75
N LEU A 9 8.79 10.38 -11.83
CA LEU A 9 7.82 9.29 -11.98
C LEU A 9 6.83 9.23 -10.81
N TYR A 10 7.30 9.35 -9.56
CA TYR A 10 6.42 9.36 -8.38
C TYR A 10 5.51 10.58 -8.33
N LEU A 11 5.99 11.73 -8.81
CA LEU A 11 5.18 12.95 -8.92
C LEU A 11 4.10 12.80 -10.01
N VAL A 12 4.43 12.22 -11.16
CA VAL A 12 3.44 11.87 -12.19
C VAL A 12 2.41 10.91 -11.63
N LEU A 13 2.83 9.86 -10.90
CA LEU A 13 1.92 8.90 -10.26
C LEU A 13 0.94 9.58 -9.29
N ALA A 14 1.44 10.53 -8.49
CA ALA A 14 0.60 11.30 -7.56
C ALA A 14 -0.44 12.16 -8.32
N ILE A 15 -0.01 12.85 -9.37
CA ILE A 15 -0.91 13.66 -10.21
C ILE A 15 -1.96 12.79 -10.90
N THR A 16 -1.57 11.64 -11.45
CA THR A 16 -2.50 10.69 -12.05
C THR A 16 -3.53 10.19 -11.03
N GLY A 17 -3.13 9.98 -9.77
CA GLY A 17 -4.05 9.64 -8.67
C GLY A 17 -5.11 10.74 -8.41
N ILE A 18 -4.71 12.01 -8.41
CA ILE A 18 -5.64 13.14 -8.27
C ILE A 18 -6.56 13.24 -9.48
N VAL A 19 -6.01 13.15 -10.70
CA VAL A 19 -6.79 13.23 -11.93
C VAL A 19 -7.83 12.11 -11.95
N LEU A 20 -7.47 10.89 -11.57
CA LEU A 20 -8.40 9.77 -11.48
C LEU A 20 -9.53 10.06 -10.47
N ALA A 21 -9.21 10.59 -9.28
CA ALA A 21 -10.21 10.91 -8.26
C ALA A 21 -11.17 12.04 -8.70
N VAL A 22 -10.64 13.09 -9.34
CA VAL A 22 -11.40 14.27 -9.78
C VAL A 22 -12.26 13.94 -11.01
N VAL A 23 -11.71 13.24 -12.01
CA VAL A 23 -12.43 12.82 -13.22
C VAL A 23 -13.55 11.83 -12.87
N SER A 24 -13.30 10.92 -11.93
CA SER A 24 -14.34 9.99 -11.45
C SER A 24 -15.54 10.73 -10.84
N LYS A 25 -15.29 11.83 -10.11
CA LYS A 25 -16.35 12.62 -9.48
C LYS A 25 -17.07 13.57 -10.45
N LEU A 26 -16.35 14.20 -11.38
CA LEU A 26 -16.91 15.26 -12.23
C LEU A 26 -17.44 14.76 -13.59
N ALA A 27 -16.75 13.81 -14.23
CA ALA A 27 -17.08 13.39 -15.60
C ALA A 27 -17.90 12.10 -15.64
N LEU A 28 -17.70 11.19 -14.67
CA LEU A 28 -18.35 9.87 -14.64
C LEU A 28 -19.58 9.82 -13.72
N HIS A 29 -19.95 10.95 -13.08
CA HIS A 29 -21.12 11.02 -12.20
C HIS A 29 -22.43 10.61 -12.88
N ASN A 30 -22.55 10.86 -14.18
CA ASN A 30 -23.75 10.54 -14.96
C ASN A 30 -23.77 9.10 -15.52
N ILE A 31 -22.64 8.37 -15.43
CA ILE A 31 -22.46 7.07 -16.08
C ILE A 31 -22.28 5.95 -15.04
N TRP A 32 -21.71 6.27 -13.87
CA TRP A 32 -21.37 5.29 -12.83
C TRP A 32 -22.23 5.43 -11.58
N ASN A 33 -22.51 4.30 -10.92
CA ASN A 33 -23.21 4.31 -9.64
C ASN A 33 -22.33 4.94 -8.54
N ASN A 34 -22.97 5.57 -7.54
CA ASN A 34 -22.29 6.24 -6.43
C ASN A 34 -21.21 5.37 -5.74
N THR A 35 -21.42 4.06 -5.67
CA THR A 35 -20.45 3.09 -5.13
C THR A 35 -19.18 2.95 -5.97
N GLN A 36 -19.29 2.96 -7.30
CA GLN A 36 -18.15 2.85 -8.22
C GLN A 36 -17.33 4.14 -8.21
N ILE A 37 -18.01 5.29 -8.13
CA ILE A 37 -17.36 6.59 -7.98
C ILE A 37 -16.61 6.67 -6.64
N ALA A 38 -17.24 6.21 -5.55
CA ALA A 38 -16.59 6.16 -4.24
C ALA A 38 -15.36 5.24 -4.22
N ALA A 39 -15.44 4.06 -4.84
CA ALA A 39 -14.31 3.15 -4.98
C ALA A 39 -13.16 3.75 -5.80
N ALA A 40 -13.47 4.41 -6.93
CA ALA A 40 -12.49 5.07 -7.78
C ALA A 40 -11.81 6.26 -7.08
N ILE A 41 -12.56 7.04 -6.30
CA ILE A 41 -12.00 8.10 -5.44
C ILE A 41 -11.07 7.49 -4.38
N GLY A 42 -11.47 6.39 -3.74
CA GLY A 42 -10.62 5.69 -2.77
C GLY A 42 -9.29 5.23 -3.37
N ILE A 43 -9.34 4.63 -4.55
CA ILE A 43 -8.13 4.20 -5.29
C ILE A 43 -7.28 5.42 -5.68
N GLY A 44 -7.89 6.48 -6.21
CA GLY A 44 -7.20 7.71 -6.60
C GLY A 44 -6.52 8.40 -5.41
N ALA A 45 -7.19 8.47 -4.27
CA ALA A 45 -6.64 9.02 -3.02
C ALA A 45 -5.47 8.17 -2.48
N GLY A 46 -5.58 6.84 -2.55
CA GLY A 46 -4.51 5.93 -2.17
C GLY A 46 -3.26 6.08 -3.06
N LEU A 47 -3.45 6.15 -4.37
CA LEU A 47 -2.36 6.39 -5.33
C LEU A 47 -1.72 7.76 -5.14
N PHE A 48 -2.53 8.79 -4.85
CA PHE A 48 -2.02 10.12 -4.53
C PHE A 48 -1.16 10.12 -3.26
N GLY A 49 -1.67 9.54 -2.16
CA GLY A 49 -0.94 9.45 -0.89
C GLY A 49 0.38 8.70 -1.04
N PHE A 50 0.35 7.54 -1.73
CA PHE A 50 1.56 6.77 -2.01
C PHE A 50 2.56 7.53 -2.88
N GLY A 51 2.09 8.16 -3.96
CA GLY A 51 2.92 8.95 -4.87
C GLY A 51 3.58 10.14 -4.17
N LEU A 52 2.83 10.87 -3.33
CA LEU A 52 3.33 12.01 -2.57
C LEU A 52 4.36 11.58 -1.51
N ALA A 53 4.09 10.50 -0.77
CA ALA A 53 5.02 9.95 0.21
C ALA A 53 6.34 9.52 -0.44
N LYS A 54 6.27 8.77 -1.55
CA LYS A 54 7.43 8.35 -2.32
C LYS A 54 8.20 9.51 -2.94
N TYR A 55 7.50 10.53 -3.45
CA TYR A 55 8.13 11.74 -3.95
C TYR A 55 8.91 12.47 -2.86
N ARG A 56 8.31 12.66 -1.68
CA ARG A 56 8.95 13.34 -0.56
C ARG A 56 10.16 12.56 -0.04
N PHE A 57 10.05 11.24 0.07
CA PHE A 57 11.15 10.37 0.46
C PHE A 57 12.29 10.42 -0.57
N SER A 58 11.98 10.31 -1.86
CA SER A 58 12.98 10.36 -2.93
C SER A 58 13.68 11.72 -3.01
N ARG A 59 12.94 12.82 -2.78
CA ARG A 59 13.53 14.18 -2.65
C ARG A 59 14.44 14.32 -1.44
N TRP A 60 14.13 13.65 -0.34
CA TRP A 60 14.97 13.65 0.86
C TRP A 60 16.26 12.84 0.62
N GLU A 61 16.15 11.67 -0.01
CA GLU A 61 17.29 10.87 -0.47
C GLU A 61 18.21 11.65 -1.44
N GLU A 62 17.64 12.44 -2.36
CA GLU A 62 18.42 13.29 -3.27
C GLU A 62 19.24 14.37 -2.55
N LYS A 63 18.69 14.93 -1.46
CA LYS A 63 19.37 15.98 -0.68
C LYS A 63 20.47 15.41 0.22
N ASN A 64 20.39 14.13 0.56
CA ASN A 64 21.21 13.46 1.56
C ASN A 64 21.92 12.23 0.98
N PRO A 65 22.93 12.43 0.10
CA PRO A 65 23.62 11.32 -0.59
C PRO A 65 24.43 10.42 0.36
N GLU A 66 24.81 10.91 1.54
CA GLU A 66 25.51 10.12 2.57
C GLU A 66 24.60 9.01 3.14
N PHE A 67 23.35 9.36 3.45
CA PHE A 67 22.34 8.40 3.93
C PHE A 67 22.04 7.32 2.89
N MET A 68 22.12 7.63 1.60
CA MET A 68 21.94 6.63 0.54
C MET A 68 23.06 5.58 0.52
N LYS A 69 24.31 6.01 0.76
CA LYS A 69 25.44 5.09 0.86
C LYS A 69 25.32 4.21 2.11
N GLN A 70 24.94 4.82 3.23
CA GLN A 70 24.76 4.12 4.49
C GLN A 70 23.60 3.10 4.42
N ASN A 71 22.45 3.49 3.88
CA ASN A 71 21.32 2.56 3.63
C ASN A 71 21.71 1.40 2.71
N ALA A 72 22.56 1.61 1.70
CA ALA A 72 23.00 0.54 0.81
C ALA A 72 23.91 -0.49 1.52
N ILE A 73 24.69 -0.04 2.50
CA ILE A 73 25.52 -0.89 3.35
C ILE A 73 24.62 -1.63 4.36
N GLU A 74 23.74 -0.90 5.04
CA GLU A 74 22.80 -1.44 6.01
C GLU A 74 21.78 -2.40 5.39
N ALA A 75 21.44 -2.25 4.11
CA ALA A 75 20.57 -3.19 3.39
C ALA A 75 21.24 -4.56 3.18
N LYS A 76 22.59 -4.62 3.20
CA LYS A 76 23.36 -5.85 3.03
C LYS A 76 23.77 -6.49 4.37
N ASP A 77 23.58 -5.79 5.49
CA ASP A 77 23.85 -6.33 6.82
C ASP A 77 22.76 -7.35 7.23
N GLU A 78 23.19 -8.58 7.48
CA GLU A 78 22.31 -9.68 7.89
C GLU A 78 21.51 -9.34 9.16
N ARG A 79 22.13 -8.66 10.13
CA ARG A 79 21.45 -8.28 11.38
C ARG A 79 20.30 -7.33 11.10
N ASN A 80 20.52 -6.35 10.23
CA ASN A 80 19.50 -5.38 9.90
C ASN A 80 18.37 -6.00 9.05
N GLN A 81 18.71 -6.96 8.19
CA GLN A 81 17.70 -7.75 7.46
C GLN A 81 16.79 -8.54 8.41
N LEU A 82 17.33 -9.14 9.47
CA LEU A 82 16.56 -9.86 10.48
C LEU A 82 15.65 -8.92 11.30
N ILE A 83 16.14 -7.73 11.67
CA ILE A 83 15.32 -6.73 12.38
C ILE A 83 14.16 -6.29 11.48
N ARG A 84 14.46 -5.99 10.21
CA ARG A 84 13.46 -5.56 9.24
C ARG A 84 12.41 -6.63 8.96
N SER A 85 12.82 -7.90 8.80
CA SER A 85 11.87 -8.99 8.59
C SER A 85 10.95 -9.19 9.80
N LYS A 86 11.49 -9.12 11.03
CA LYS A 86 10.69 -9.13 12.27
C LYS A 86 9.72 -7.95 12.35
N ALA A 87 10.18 -6.75 12.06
CA ALA A 87 9.33 -5.56 12.06
C ALA A 87 8.20 -5.67 11.01
N GLN A 88 8.50 -6.21 9.83
CA GLN A 88 7.50 -6.46 8.79
C GLN A 88 6.48 -7.53 9.21
N ALA A 89 6.91 -8.59 9.90
CA ALA A 89 6.01 -9.61 10.44
C ALA A 89 5.05 -9.02 11.49
N LEU A 90 5.58 -8.27 12.45
CA LEU A 90 4.78 -7.61 13.49
C LEU A 90 3.81 -6.58 12.89
N SER A 91 4.29 -5.74 11.97
CA SER A 91 3.43 -4.78 11.26
C SER A 91 2.34 -5.48 10.44
N GLY A 92 2.66 -6.65 9.86
CA GLY A 92 1.69 -7.45 9.12
C GLY A 92 0.60 -8.04 10.02
N GLU A 93 0.95 -8.42 11.25
CA GLU A 93 0.01 -8.89 12.25
C GLU A 93 -0.91 -7.77 12.76
N VAL A 94 -0.35 -6.59 13.05
CA VAL A 94 -1.15 -5.40 13.42
C VAL A 94 -2.12 -5.04 12.30
N LEU A 95 -1.68 -5.04 11.04
CA LEU A 95 -2.55 -4.78 9.90
C LEU A 95 -3.66 -5.83 9.76
N HIS A 96 -3.36 -7.08 10.10
CA HIS A 96 -4.34 -8.17 10.07
C HIS A 96 -5.45 -7.96 11.10
N TRP A 97 -5.10 -7.56 12.33
CA TRP A 97 -6.08 -7.18 13.35
C TRP A 97 -6.89 -5.95 12.97
N LEU A 98 -6.25 -4.93 12.37
CA LEU A 98 -6.96 -3.75 11.86
C LEU A 98 -7.95 -4.12 10.76
N MET A 99 -7.63 -5.09 9.90
CA MET A 99 -8.54 -5.60 8.88
C MET A 99 -9.80 -6.23 9.50
N ILE A 100 -9.62 -7.06 10.54
CA ILE A 100 -10.75 -7.64 11.30
C ILE A 100 -11.59 -6.52 11.92
N ALA A 101 -10.96 -5.57 12.62
CA ALA A 101 -11.65 -4.44 13.23
C ALA A 101 -12.44 -3.61 12.19
N GLY A 102 -11.86 -3.38 11.01
CA GLY A 102 -12.53 -2.72 9.90
C GLY A 102 -13.77 -3.48 9.40
N ALA A 103 -13.70 -4.81 9.35
CA ALA A 103 -14.85 -5.64 9.00
C ALA A 103 -15.98 -5.54 10.05
N TRP A 104 -15.64 -5.54 11.34
CA TRP A 104 -16.62 -5.33 12.42
C TRP A 104 -17.28 -3.96 12.34
N ILE A 105 -16.51 -2.91 12.08
CA ILE A 105 -17.03 -1.55 11.88
C ILE A 105 -17.99 -1.52 10.67
N ALA A 106 -17.64 -2.19 9.57
CA ALA A 106 -18.51 -2.28 8.41
C ALA A 106 -19.85 -2.95 8.74
N ILE A 107 -19.84 -4.03 9.54
CA ILE A 107 -21.07 -4.68 10.02
C ILE A 107 -21.87 -3.74 10.92
N PHE A 108 -21.21 -3.01 11.83
CA PHE A 108 -21.85 -2.08 12.75
C PHE A 108 -22.59 -0.95 12.03
N PHE A 109 -22.02 -0.40 10.97
CA PHE A 109 -22.65 0.62 10.12
C PHE A 109 -23.65 0.03 9.10
N ASN A 110 -24.00 -1.25 9.23
CA ASN A 110 -24.91 -1.97 8.33
C ASN A 110 -24.50 -1.83 6.85
N ALA A 111 -23.19 -1.87 6.61
CA ALA A 111 -22.62 -1.75 5.28
C ALA A 111 -23.05 -2.94 4.40
N PRO A 112 -23.18 -2.73 3.08
CA PRO A 112 -23.52 -3.80 2.14
C PRO A 112 -22.65 -5.06 2.32
N LEU A 113 -23.27 -6.25 2.23
CA LEU A 113 -22.61 -7.55 2.43
C LEU A 113 -21.36 -7.76 1.57
N TRP A 114 -21.33 -7.18 0.36
CA TRP A 114 -20.16 -7.31 -0.51
C TRP A 114 -18.91 -6.63 0.08
N ILE A 115 -19.06 -5.59 0.92
CA ILE A 115 -17.94 -4.91 1.59
C ILE A 115 -17.31 -5.83 2.62
N THR A 116 -18.11 -6.45 3.48
CA THR A 116 -17.62 -7.40 4.49
C THR A 116 -17.01 -8.63 3.82
N LEU A 117 -17.59 -9.09 2.70
CA LEU A 117 -17.04 -10.18 1.89
C LEU A 117 -15.66 -9.83 1.31
N VAL A 118 -15.44 -8.58 0.88
CA VAL A 118 -14.11 -8.11 0.43
C VAL A 118 -13.10 -8.13 1.58
N PHE A 119 -13.47 -7.66 2.78
CA PHE A 119 -12.60 -7.74 3.95
C PHE A 119 -12.19 -9.18 4.27
N VAL A 120 -13.16 -10.10 4.28
CA VAL A 120 -12.92 -11.54 4.50
C VAL A 120 -12.07 -12.14 3.37
N GLY A 121 -12.34 -11.77 2.12
CA GLY A 121 -11.57 -12.24 0.96
C GLY A 121 -10.10 -11.82 1.02
N VAL A 122 -9.83 -10.55 1.34
CA VAL A 122 -8.46 -10.04 1.51
C VAL A 122 -7.77 -10.71 2.70
N PHE A 123 -8.50 -10.93 3.79
CA PHE A 123 -8.01 -11.65 4.96
C PHE A 123 -7.57 -13.07 4.60
N LEU A 124 -8.43 -13.84 3.94
CA LEU A 124 -8.14 -15.21 3.52
C LEU A 124 -6.97 -15.25 2.52
N LEU A 125 -6.96 -14.35 1.54
CA LEU A 125 -5.87 -14.25 0.57
C LEU A 125 -4.52 -14.03 1.26
N LYS A 126 -4.47 -13.11 2.23
CA LYS A 126 -3.26 -12.84 3.02
C LYS A 126 -2.84 -14.07 3.81
N THR A 127 -3.77 -14.78 4.46
CA THR A 127 -3.47 -16.02 5.21
C THR A 127 -2.94 -17.14 4.32
N ILE A 128 -3.53 -17.33 3.13
CA ILE A 128 -3.05 -18.32 2.16
C ILE A 128 -1.64 -17.96 1.70
N LEU A 129 -1.39 -16.69 1.41
CA LEU A 129 -0.07 -16.22 0.98
C LEU A 129 0.99 -16.45 2.06
N ASP A 130 0.66 -16.12 3.32
CA ASP A 130 1.53 -16.39 4.47
C ASP A 130 1.87 -17.90 4.56
N PHE A 131 0.87 -18.77 4.39
CA PHE A 131 1.06 -20.22 4.42
C PHE A 131 1.93 -20.74 3.27
N VAL A 132 1.68 -20.27 2.03
CA VAL A 132 2.46 -20.67 0.84
C VAL A 132 3.90 -20.21 0.97
N ILE A 133 4.13 -18.97 1.41
CA ILE A 133 5.48 -18.43 1.61
C ILE A 133 6.19 -19.20 2.73
N MET A 134 5.51 -19.48 3.84
CA MET A 134 6.06 -20.27 4.94
C MET A 134 6.47 -21.67 4.46
N ALA A 135 5.60 -22.36 3.72
CA ALA A 135 5.89 -23.67 3.16
C ALA A 135 7.06 -23.64 2.14
N TYR A 136 7.16 -22.59 1.33
CA TYR A 136 8.29 -22.40 0.42
C TYR A 136 9.62 -22.24 1.17
N TYR A 137 9.66 -21.39 2.20
CA TYR A 137 10.87 -21.18 2.98
C TYR A 137 11.24 -22.41 3.83
N GLN A 138 10.27 -23.12 4.39
CA GLN A 138 10.50 -24.38 5.13
C GLN A 138 11.12 -25.49 4.27
N ARG A 139 10.83 -25.52 2.96
CA ARG A 139 11.45 -26.50 2.04
C ARG A 139 12.84 -26.11 1.57
N LYS A 140 13.20 -24.83 1.70
CA LYS A 140 14.44 -24.27 1.16
C LYS A 140 15.54 -24.13 2.22
N LEU A 141 15.14 -24.00 3.49
CA LEU A 141 16.01 -24.09 4.66
C LEU A 141 16.23 -25.54 5.05
#